data_AF-A0AAN9RFG7-F1
#
_entry.id   AF-A0AAN9RFG7-F1
#
_cell.length_a   1.000
_cell.length_b   1.000
_cell.length_c   1.000
_cell.angle_alpha   90.00
_cell.angle_beta   90.00
_cell.angle_gamma   90.00
#
_symmetry.space_group_name_H-M   'P 1'
#
loop_
_entity.id
_entity.type
_entity.pdbx_description
1 polymer ?
#
loop_
_entity_poly.entity_id
_entity_poly.type
_entity_poly.pdbx_seq_one_letter_code
_entity_poly.pdbx_strand_id
1 'polypeptide(L)'
;MLTLNYNAISSSFSTVPFHANYALSTQTQFLFSSNLNYSFATTATRKLKSFQLKAGFWESIKSGLMKNNSMQVVDPPSIDEEDEEPLPQEFVLVEKTEPDGTIEQIVFSSGGDIDVYDLQALCDKVGWPRRPLSKLAAALKNSYIVASLHSIRKSPGSEGDEQKRLIGMARATSDHAFNATVWDVLVDPGYQGQGLGKALIEKLIRALLQRDIGNITLFADSQVVEFYRNLGFEADPEGIKGMFWYPNH
;
A
#
# COMPACT_ATOMS: atom_id res chain seq x y z
N MET A 1 10.13 -2.69 5.80
CA MET A 1 11.34 -2.01 6.29
C MET A 1 11.40 -0.61 5.69
N LEU A 2 10.87 0.41 6.36
CA LEU A 2 11.08 1.82 5.96
C LEU A 2 12.49 2.19 6.40
N THR A 3 13.41 2.34 5.46
CA THR A 3 14.77 2.79 5.77
C THR A 3 14.88 4.27 5.37
N LEU A 4 15.08 5.14 6.36
CA LEU A 4 15.53 6.52 6.12
C LEU A 4 17.06 6.47 5.97
N ASN A 5 17.57 6.85 4.81
CA ASN A 5 19.01 6.93 4.57
C ASN A 5 19.51 8.32 4.93
N TYR A 6 20.49 8.40 5.84
CA TYR A 6 21.34 9.59 6.01
C TYR A 6 22.79 9.21 5.69
N ASN A 7 23.37 9.91 4.72
CA ASN A 7 24.80 9.84 4.42
C ASN A 7 25.58 10.53 5.56
N ALA A 8 26.31 9.75 6.35
CA ALA A 8 27.27 10.28 7.32
C ALA A 8 28.55 10.71 6.59
N ILE A 9 28.73 12.02 6.41
CA ILE A 9 30.05 12.60 6.18
C ILE A 9 30.61 13.02 7.55
N SER A 10 31.69 12.36 7.94
CA SER A 10 32.51 12.72 9.09
C SER A 10 33.17 14.09 8.86
N SER A 11 32.86 15.08 9.70
CA SER A 11 33.82 16.10 10.08
C SER A 11 33.52 16.64 11.49
N SER A 12 34.56 16.57 12.33
CA SER A 12 34.68 17.26 13.60
C SER A 12 34.52 18.78 13.44
N PHE A 13 33.77 19.45 14.31
CA PHE A 13 34.22 20.62 15.10
C PHE A 13 33.10 21.20 16.01
N SER A 14 33.59 21.74 17.12
CA SER A 14 33.03 22.51 18.26
C SER A 14 31.60 23.07 18.25
N THR A 15 30.97 22.90 19.41
CA THR A 15 29.79 23.59 19.96
C THR A 15 29.93 25.11 20.02
N VAL A 16 28.95 25.85 19.48
CA VAL A 16 28.63 27.24 19.89
C VAL A 16 27.11 27.45 19.72
N PRO A 17 26.38 28.09 20.67
CA PRO A 17 24.93 28.23 20.58
C PRO A 17 24.55 29.48 19.78
N PHE A 18 23.44 29.43 19.03
CA PHE A 18 22.83 30.63 18.45
C PHE A 18 21.31 30.60 18.52
N HIS A 19 20.76 31.78 18.85
CA HIS A 19 19.37 32.09 19.12
C HIS A 19 18.55 32.33 17.84
N ALA A 20 17.25 32.04 17.96
CA ALA A 20 16.06 32.42 17.19
C ALA A 20 16.18 33.28 15.91
N ASN A 21 15.41 32.90 14.88
CA ASN A 21 14.40 33.78 14.26
C ASN A 21 13.35 32.97 13.49
N TYR A 22 12.07 33.25 13.78
CA TYR A 22 10.91 32.75 13.04
C TYR A 22 10.73 33.53 11.73
N ALA A 23 10.32 32.85 10.66
CA ALA A 23 9.75 33.44 9.46
C ALA A 23 8.43 32.73 9.10
N LEU A 24 7.45 33.53 8.68
CA LEU A 24 6.04 33.22 8.48
C LEU A 24 5.71 32.51 7.15
N SER A 25 4.66 31.68 7.20
CA SER A 25 3.77 31.20 6.12
C SER A 25 4.39 30.24 5.08
N THR A 26 3.76 29.11 4.76
CA THR A 26 2.48 28.99 4.04
C THR A 26 1.56 27.90 4.63
N GLN A 27 0.26 28.14 4.53
CA GLN A 27 -0.79 27.33 5.13
C GLN A 27 -1.08 26.12 4.24
N THR A 28 -0.50 24.96 4.56
CA THR A 28 -0.90 23.67 3.97
C THR A 28 -2.26 23.29 4.54
N GLN A 29 -3.34 23.52 3.79
CA GLN A 29 -4.65 23.00 4.15
C GLN A 29 -4.71 21.51 3.78
N PHE A 30 -4.57 20.65 4.79
CA PHE A 30 -5.03 19.28 4.68
C PHE A 30 -6.56 19.29 4.62
N LEU A 31 -7.15 18.62 3.63
CA LEU A 31 -8.58 18.35 3.61
C LEU A 31 -8.92 17.32 4.70
N PHE A 32 -9.08 17.78 5.95
CA PHE A 32 -9.76 17.02 7.00
C PHE A 32 -11.08 17.73 7.30
N SER A 33 -12.17 17.22 6.72
CA SER A 33 -13.52 17.54 7.17
C SER A 33 -14.09 16.30 7.88
N SER A 34 -14.31 16.44 9.19
CA SER A 34 -15.18 15.57 9.95
C SER A 34 -16.63 15.86 9.57
N ASN A 35 -17.32 14.81 9.11
CA ASN A 35 -18.72 14.79 8.65
C ASN A 35 -19.02 15.58 7.36
N LEU A 36 -19.34 14.87 6.27
CA LEU A 36 -20.49 15.20 5.43
C LEU A 36 -20.78 14.14 4.36
N ASN A 37 -22.06 14.10 4.03
CA ASN A 37 -22.81 13.18 3.19
C ASN A 37 -22.23 12.93 1.78
N TYR A 38 -22.47 11.72 1.31
CA TYR A 38 -22.24 11.27 -0.06
C TYR A 38 -23.00 12.11 -1.08
N SER A 39 -22.30 12.55 -2.13
CA SER A 39 -22.90 12.83 -3.43
C SER A 39 -22.09 12.15 -4.54
N PHE A 40 -22.81 11.29 -5.27
CA PHE A 40 -22.55 10.66 -6.57
C PHE A 40 -21.17 10.88 -7.23
N ALA A 41 -20.38 9.80 -7.29
CA ALA A 41 -19.30 9.65 -8.26
C ALA A 41 -19.81 8.93 -9.52
N THR A 42 -19.50 9.49 -10.68
CA THR A 42 -19.80 8.94 -12.01
C THR A 42 -18.98 7.69 -12.30
N THR A 43 -19.68 6.59 -12.59
CA THR A 43 -19.12 5.28 -12.95
C THR A 43 -18.43 5.31 -14.32
N ALA A 44 -17.17 4.89 -14.38
CA ALA A 44 -16.48 4.51 -15.61
C ALA A 44 -16.19 3.00 -15.57
N THR A 45 -16.86 2.22 -16.42
CA THR A 45 -16.70 0.77 -16.55
C THR A 45 -15.52 0.45 -17.46
N ARG A 46 -14.52 -0.28 -16.96
CA ARG A 46 -13.55 -1.02 -17.80
C ARG A 46 -13.73 -2.52 -17.60
N LYS A 47 -13.91 -3.22 -18.72
CA LYS A 47 -14.23 -4.66 -18.81
C LYS A 47 -12.94 -5.47 -18.71
N LEU A 48 -12.72 -6.17 -17.60
CA LEU A 48 -11.61 -7.12 -17.45
C LEU A 48 -12.01 -8.47 -18.05
N LYS A 49 -11.14 -9.07 -18.88
CA LYS A 49 -11.35 -10.38 -19.50
C LYS A 49 -11.02 -11.50 -18.49
N SER A 50 -12.02 -12.33 -18.17
CA SER A 50 -11.88 -13.54 -17.36
C SER A 50 -11.06 -14.62 -18.09
N PHE A 51 -10.11 -15.23 -17.39
CA PHE A 51 -9.42 -16.45 -17.84
C PHE A 51 -10.15 -17.68 -17.26
N GLN A 52 -10.71 -18.53 -18.12
CA GLN A 52 -11.26 -19.84 -17.75
C GLN A 52 -10.14 -20.88 -17.68
N LEU A 53 -9.93 -21.49 -16.52
CA LEU A 53 -9.16 -22.75 -16.41
C LEU A 53 -10.14 -23.92 -16.32
N LYS A 54 -10.03 -24.83 -17.28
CA LYS A 54 -10.91 -26.00 -17.45
C LYS A 54 -10.70 -27.06 -16.37
N ALA A 55 -11.82 -27.64 -15.98
CA ALA A 55 -12.00 -28.82 -15.16
C ALA A 55 -11.29 -30.07 -15.71
N GLY A 56 -10.75 -30.90 -14.81
CA GLY A 56 -10.21 -32.22 -15.16
C GLY A 56 -9.97 -33.19 -14.00
N PHE A 57 -10.27 -32.82 -12.75
CA PHE A 57 -9.95 -33.66 -11.59
C PHE A 57 -11.18 -34.28 -10.89
N TRP A 58 -12.39 -33.75 -11.13
CA TRP A 58 -13.57 -34.08 -10.32
C TRP A 58 -14.53 -35.14 -10.91
N GLU A 59 -14.24 -35.71 -12.09
CA GLU A 59 -15.06 -36.78 -12.69
C GLU A 59 -14.92 -38.14 -11.96
N SER A 60 -13.91 -38.33 -11.09
CA SER A 60 -13.61 -39.65 -10.52
C SER A 60 -14.32 -39.98 -9.20
N ILE A 61 -15.05 -39.04 -8.58
CA ILE A 61 -15.64 -39.26 -7.24
C ILE A 61 -17.17 -39.50 -7.27
N LYS A 62 -17.84 -39.40 -8.43
CA LYS A 62 -19.30 -39.60 -8.50
C LYS A 62 -19.77 -41.03 -8.81
N SER A 63 -18.87 -42.01 -8.89
CA SER A 63 -19.29 -43.41 -9.01
C SER A 63 -19.28 -44.11 -7.65
N GLY A 64 -20.40 -44.01 -6.95
CA GLY A 64 -20.72 -44.96 -5.87
C GLY A 64 -21.15 -44.33 -4.56
N LEU A 65 -22.42 -43.96 -4.43
CA LEU A 65 -23.13 -44.14 -3.15
C LEU A 65 -24.66 -44.07 -3.34
N MET A 66 -25.34 -45.21 -3.23
CA MET A 66 -26.76 -45.29 -2.92
C MET A 66 -26.94 -46.16 -1.66
N LYS A 67 -27.42 -45.55 -0.57
CA LYS A 67 -28.64 -45.92 0.19
C LYS A 67 -28.57 -45.44 1.66
N ASN A 68 -29.57 -44.62 1.99
CA ASN A 68 -30.36 -44.50 3.23
C ASN A 68 -29.65 -44.63 4.59
N ASN A 69 -29.68 -43.56 5.40
CA ASN A 69 -30.59 -43.46 6.55
C ASN A 69 -30.62 -42.04 7.13
N SER A 70 -31.73 -41.71 7.79
CA SER A 70 -32.09 -40.44 8.44
C SER A 70 -31.02 -39.82 9.36
N MET A 71 -30.62 -38.57 9.10
CA MET A 71 -30.06 -37.65 10.09
C MET A 71 -30.25 -36.20 9.60
N GLN A 72 -30.40 -35.26 10.54
CA GLN A 72 -30.85 -33.87 10.37
C GLN A 72 -30.40 -33.18 9.09
N VAL A 73 -31.38 -32.55 8.42
CA VAL A 73 -31.16 -31.58 7.35
C VAL A 73 -30.39 -30.40 7.93
N VAL A 74 -29.07 -30.41 7.76
CA VAL A 74 -28.31 -29.17 7.73
C VAL A 74 -28.37 -28.75 6.28
N ASP A 75 -29.16 -27.73 5.99
CA ASP A 75 -29.12 -27.11 4.67
C ASP A 75 -27.65 -26.79 4.36
N PRO A 76 -27.11 -27.21 3.20
CA PRO A 76 -25.82 -26.69 2.77
C PRO A 76 -25.94 -25.16 2.78
N PRO A 77 -24.91 -24.39 3.16
CA PRO A 77 -24.94 -22.95 2.97
C PRO A 77 -25.14 -22.71 1.46
N SER A 78 -26.39 -22.44 1.10
CA SER A 78 -26.75 -21.92 -0.19
C SER A 78 -26.34 -20.47 -0.16
N ILE A 79 -25.34 -20.12 -0.94
CA ILE A 79 -25.33 -19.07 -1.95
C ILE A 79 -23.90 -19.07 -2.45
N ASP A 80 -23.75 -19.18 -3.77
CA ASP A 80 -22.55 -18.74 -4.46
C ASP A 80 -22.39 -17.24 -4.16
N GLU A 81 -21.86 -16.90 -2.98
CA GLU A 81 -21.28 -15.60 -2.75
C GLU A 81 -19.98 -15.66 -3.56
N GLU A 82 -20.08 -15.31 -4.85
CA GLU A 82 -18.90 -14.85 -5.57
C GLU A 82 -18.36 -13.70 -4.71
N ASP A 83 -17.33 -13.98 -3.91
CA ASP A 83 -16.58 -12.98 -3.16
C ASP A 83 -16.07 -11.96 -4.19
N GLU A 84 -16.86 -10.93 -4.46
CA GLU A 84 -16.47 -9.85 -5.35
C GLU A 84 -15.27 -9.20 -4.68
N GLU A 85 -14.07 -9.49 -5.19
CA GLU A 85 -12.85 -8.85 -4.71
C GLU A 85 -13.05 -7.33 -4.76
N PRO A 86 -12.96 -6.63 -3.63
CA PRO A 86 -13.30 -5.22 -3.58
C PRO A 86 -12.37 -4.45 -4.51
N LEU A 87 -12.99 -3.70 -5.42
CA LEU A 87 -12.30 -2.94 -6.46
C LEU A 87 -11.25 -1.99 -5.83
N PRO A 88 -10.14 -1.72 -6.55
CA PRO A 88 -9.16 -0.75 -6.13
C PRO A 88 -9.80 0.60 -5.83
N GLN A 89 -9.47 1.20 -4.69
CA GLN A 89 -9.86 2.54 -4.34
C GLN A 89 -8.80 3.51 -4.87
N GLU A 90 -9.23 4.49 -5.65
CA GLU A 90 -8.39 5.57 -6.17
C GLU A 90 -8.99 6.92 -5.77
N PHE A 91 -8.18 7.82 -5.20
CA PHE A 91 -8.63 9.17 -4.84
C PHE A 91 -7.44 10.13 -4.67
N VAL A 92 -7.72 11.42 -4.86
CA VAL A 92 -6.74 12.50 -4.67
C VAL A 92 -6.56 12.76 -3.17
N LEU A 93 -5.33 12.67 -2.68
CA LEU A 93 -4.95 13.01 -1.30
C LEU A 93 -4.67 14.50 -1.14
N VAL A 94 -3.98 15.07 -2.13
CA VAL A 94 -3.51 16.46 -2.10
C VAL A 94 -3.60 17.00 -3.52
N GLU A 95 -4.07 18.23 -3.65
CA GLU A 95 -3.99 19.02 -4.88
C GLU A 95 -3.28 20.34 -4.57
N LYS A 96 -2.32 20.71 -5.41
CA LYS A 96 -1.56 21.96 -5.31
C LYS A 96 -1.54 22.63 -6.68
N THR A 97 -1.65 23.95 -6.68
CA THR A 97 -1.45 24.77 -7.87
C THR A 97 -0.12 25.52 -7.72
N GLU A 98 0.80 25.28 -8.64
CA GLU A 98 2.07 25.99 -8.74
C GLU A 98 1.87 27.41 -9.32
N PRO A 99 2.79 28.37 -9.07
CA PRO A 99 2.64 29.76 -9.53
C PRO A 99 2.55 29.94 -11.05
N ASP A 100 3.05 28.98 -11.82
CA ASP A 100 2.97 28.93 -13.28
C ASP A 100 1.61 28.41 -13.78
N GLY A 101 0.70 28.05 -12.87
CA GLY A 101 -0.61 27.48 -13.15
C GLY A 101 -0.61 25.96 -13.29
N THR A 102 0.53 25.28 -13.14
CA THR A 102 0.62 23.82 -13.15
C THR A 102 -0.12 23.25 -11.95
N ILE A 103 -0.97 22.24 -12.17
CA ILE A 103 -1.68 21.55 -11.11
C ILE A 103 -0.96 20.23 -10.83
N GLU A 104 -0.56 20.00 -9.58
CA GLU A 104 -0.03 18.74 -9.09
C GLU A 104 -1.04 18.06 -8.16
N GLN A 105 -1.43 16.85 -8.51
CA GLN A 105 -2.26 15.98 -7.68
C GLN A 105 -1.45 14.80 -7.17
N ILE A 106 -1.54 14.53 -5.87
CA ILE A 106 -1.05 13.29 -5.28
C ILE A 106 -2.23 12.34 -5.15
N VAL A 107 -2.19 11.25 -5.91
CA VAL A 107 -3.26 10.26 -5.99
C VAL A 107 -2.84 8.99 -5.25
N PHE A 108 -3.69 8.54 -4.33
CA PHE A 108 -3.58 7.22 -3.73
C PHE A 108 -4.32 6.20 -4.59
N SER A 109 -3.76 5.00 -4.74
CA SER A 109 -4.47 3.84 -5.25
C SER A 109 -4.19 2.60 -4.39
N SER A 110 -5.21 1.84 -3.99
CA SER A 110 -5.07 0.57 -3.25
C SER A 110 -4.88 -0.65 -4.16
N GLY A 111 -4.77 -0.42 -5.48
CA GLY A 111 -4.51 -1.47 -6.46
C GLY A 111 -4.08 -0.88 -7.81
N GLY A 112 -3.88 -1.76 -8.79
CA GLY A 112 -3.39 -1.38 -10.11
C GLY A 112 -1.95 -1.82 -10.35
N ASP A 113 -1.59 -1.86 -11.63
CA ASP A 113 -0.29 -2.33 -12.07
C ASP A 113 0.77 -1.27 -11.77
N ILE A 114 1.78 -1.65 -10.97
CA ILE A 114 2.99 -0.87 -10.79
C ILE A 114 4.02 -1.35 -11.79
N ASP A 115 4.51 -0.43 -12.63
CA ASP A 115 5.62 -0.71 -13.51
C ASP A 115 6.89 -0.99 -12.68
N VAL A 116 7.57 -2.09 -13.00
CA VAL A 116 8.73 -2.55 -12.23
C VAL A 116 9.94 -1.63 -12.38
N TYR A 117 10.05 -0.90 -13.48
CA TYR A 117 11.10 0.09 -13.70
C TYR A 117 10.84 1.36 -12.89
N ASP A 118 9.59 1.81 -12.79
CA ASP A 118 9.21 2.92 -11.91
C ASP A 118 9.48 2.59 -10.45
N LEU A 119 9.11 1.38 -10.03
CA LEU A 119 9.41 0.91 -8.68
C LEU A 119 10.91 0.80 -8.43
N GLN A 120 11.69 0.31 -9.39
CA GLN A 120 13.14 0.25 -9.25
C GLN A 120 13.74 1.66 -9.14
N ALA A 121 13.28 2.61 -9.96
CA ALA A 121 13.73 4.00 -9.90
C ALA A 121 13.38 4.66 -8.55
N LEU A 122 12.24 4.30 -7.95
CA LEU A 122 11.88 4.75 -6.60
C LEU A 122 12.76 4.08 -5.52
N CYS A 123 13.04 2.78 -5.65
CA CYS A 123 13.97 2.06 -4.76
C CYS A 123 15.38 2.68 -4.79
N ASP A 124 15.88 3.01 -5.99
CA ASP A 124 17.18 3.66 -6.18
C ASP A 124 17.25 5.00 -5.42
N LYS A 125 16.19 5.81 -5.48
CA LYS A 125 16.13 7.11 -4.77
C LYS A 125 16.18 7.00 -3.26
N VAL A 126 15.52 5.98 -2.68
CA VAL A 126 15.56 5.74 -1.23
C VAL A 126 16.84 4.99 -0.81
N GLY A 127 17.70 4.61 -1.78
CA GLY A 127 18.96 3.92 -1.55
C GLY A 127 18.80 2.44 -1.20
N TRP A 128 17.74 1.79 -1.69
CA TRP A 128 17.57 0.35 -1.53
C TRP A 128 18.39 -0.41 -2.58
N PRO A 129 18.92 -1.60 -2.23
CA PRO A 129 19.64 -2.41 -3.19
C PRO A 129 18.71 -2.89 -4.30
N ARG A 130 19.24 -2.92 -5.53
CA ARG A 130 18.49 -3.44 -6.67
C ARG A 130 18.23 -4.93 -6.50
N ARG A 131 17.01 -5.33 -6.86
CA ARG A 131 16.53 -6.71 -6.85
C ARG A 131 16.32 -7.17 -8.30
N PRO A 132 16.49 -8.47 -8.62
CA PRO A 132 16.15 -8.96 -9.96
C PRO A 132 14.71 -8.61 -10.35
N LEU A 133 14.52 -7.93 -11.47
CA LEU A 133 13.21 -7.39 -11.89
C LEU A 133 12.14 -8.48 -12.01
N SER A 134 12.50 -9.68 -12.47
CA SER A 134 11.57 -10.82 -12.55
C SER A 134 11.05 -11.25 -11.17
N LYS A 135 11.90 -11.23 -10.14
CA LYS A 135 11.51 -11.52 -8.76
C LYS A 135 10.68 -10.39 -8.16
N LEU A 136 11.00 -9.14 -8.49
CA LEU A 136 10.21 -7.98 -8.06
C LEU A 136 8.80 -8.02 -8.66
N ALA A 137 8.68 -8.30 -9.96
CA ALA A 137 7.40 -8.51 -10.65
C ALA A 137 6.58 -9.63 -9.99
N ALA A 138 7.23 -10.77 -9.70
CA ALA A 138 6.57 -11.87 -9.00
C ALA A 138 6.11 -11.47 -7.58
N ALA A 139 6.92 -10.71 -6.84
CA ALA A 139 6.54 -10.25 -5.51
C ALA A 139 5.34 -9.29 -5.55
N LEU A 140 5.27 -8.39 -6.53
CA LEU A 140 4.11 -7.51 -6.76
C LEU A 140 2.86 -8.34 -7.08
N LYS A 141 2.96 -9.24 -8.06
CA LYS A 141 1.84 -10.07 -8.51
C LYS A 141 1.25 -10.96 -7.40
N ASN A 142 2.09 -11.47 -6.51
CA ASN A 142 1.67 -12.35 -5.41
C ASN A 142 1.44 -11.60 -4.09
N SER A 143 1.40 -10.27 -4.12
CA SER A 143 1.00 -9.48 -2.95
C SER A 143 -0.51 -9.27 -2.96
N TYR A 144 -1.09 -9.36 -1.77
CA TYR A 144 -2.54 -9.23 -1.60
C TYR A 144 -3.01 -7.79 -1.85
N ILE A 145 -2.22 -6.81 -1.39
CA ILE A 145 -2.43 -5.40 -1.67
C ILE A 145 -1.10 -4.75 -2.04
N VAL A 146 -1.14 -3.97 -3.12
CA VAL A 146 -0.09 -3.04 -3.49
C VAL A 146 -0.70 -1.64 -3.54
N ALA A 147 -0.49 -0.86 -2.50
CA ALA A 147 -0.90 0.52 -2.43
C ALA A 147 0.18 1.43 -3.03
N SER A 148 -0.22 2.47 -3.75
CA SER A 148 0.69 3.40 -4.43
C SER A 148 0.28 4.85 -4.25
N LEU A 149 1.27 5.73 -4.32
CA LEU A 149 1.10 7.17 -4.45
C LEU A 149 1.68 7.60 -5.79
N HIS A 150 0.88 8.31 -6.57
CA HIS A 150 1.31 8.89 -7.83
C HIS A 150 1.19 10.40 -7.80
N SER A 151 2.25 11.09 -8.23
CA SER A 151 2.17 12.51 -8.59
C SER A 151 1.67 12.60 -10.02
N ILE A 152 0.61 13.36 -10.24
CA ILE A 152 0.07 13.68 -11.57
C ILE A 152 0.19 15.20 -11.74
N ARG A 153 1.04 15.62 -12.68
CA ARG A 153 1.23 17.04 -13.02
C ARG A 153 0.54 17.36 -14.34
N LYS A 154 -0.19 18.47 -14.38
CA LYS A 154 -0.89 18.98 -15.56
C LYS A 154 -0.53 20.45 -15.78
N SER A 155 0.10 20.75 -16.90
CA SER A 155 0.48 22.11 -17.25
C SER A 155 -0.69 22.84 -17.94
N PRO A 156 -0.86 24.15 -17.71
CA PRO A 156 -1.88 24.93 -18.39
C PRO A 156 -1.59 25.00 -19.90
N GLY A 157 -2.60 24.68 -20.72
CA GLY A 157 -2.51 24.77 -22.19
C GLY A 157 -1.93 23.54 -22.89
N SER A 158 -1.45 22.52 -22.15
CA SER A 158 -1.08 21.23 -22.73
C SER A 158 -2.22 20.22 -22.57
N GLU A 159 -3.19 20.24 -23.49
CA GLU A 159 -4.20 19.19 -23.56
C GLU A 159 -3.53 17.84 -23.83
N GLY A 160 -3.48 16.96 -22.81
CA GLY A 160 -2.99 15.59 -22.92
C GLY A 160 -1.57 15.31 -22.42
N ASP A 161 -0.82 16.31 -21.93
CA ASP A 161 0.52 16.09 -21.34
C ASP A 161 0.41 15.89 -19.81
N GLU A 162 -0.19 14.77 -19.41
CA GLU A 162 -0.27 14.38 -18.00
C GLU A 162 0.97 13.57 -17.61
N GLN A 163 1.82 14.14 -16.76
CA GLN A 163 2.97 13.43 -16.22
C GLN A 163 2.59 12.71 -14.93
N LYS A 164 2.41 11.38 -15.04
CA LYS A 164 2.21 10.48 -13.90
C LYS A 164 3.55 9.90 -13.45
N ARG A 165 3.87 10.02 -12.17
CA ARG A 165 5.10 9.48 -11.56
C ARG A 165 4.79 8.76 -10.26
N LEU A 166 5.33 7.56 -10.08
CA LEU A 166 5.28 6.84 -8.80
C LEU A 166 6.17 7.57 -7.77
N ILE A 167 5.57 7.99 -6.65
CA ILE A 167 6.24 8.72 -5.57
C ILE A 167 6.14 8.02 -4.21
N GLY A 168 5.40 6.91 -4.12
CA GLY A 168 5.33 6.11 -2.91
C GLY A 168 4.64 4.78 -3.15
N MET A 169 4.96 3.79 -2.33
CA MET A 169 4.37 2.46 -2.43
C MET A 169 4.38 1.76 -1.07
N ALA A 170 3.35 0.98 -0.80
CA ALA A 170 3.27 0.07 0.33
C ALA A 170 2.72 -1.29 -0.13
N ARG A 171 3.31 -2.38 0.33
CA ARG A 171 3.00 -3.73 -0.13
C ARG A 171 2.74 -4.68 1.03
N ALA A 172 1.65 -5.43 0.97
CA ALA A 172 1.30 -6.43 1.97
C ALA A 172 1.00 -7.80 1.32
N THR A 173 1.49 -8.87 1.94
CA THR A 173 1.03 -10.25 1.67
C THR A 173 -0.02 -10.65 2.69
N SER A 174 -0.88 -11.61 2.35
CA SER A 174 -1.89 -12.12 3.26
C SER A 174 -2.18 -13.60 2.99
N ASP A 175 -2.75 -14.29 3.98
CA ASP A 175 -3.42 -15.58 3.81
C ASP A 175 -4.86 -15.44 3.29
N HIS A 176 -5.30 -14.22 2.95
CA HIS A 176 -6.63 -13.86 2.45
C HIS A 176 -7.77 -14.04 3.46
N ALA A 177 -7.45 -14.25 4.75
CA ALA A 177 -8.47 -14.47 5.77
C ALA A 177 -8.14 -13.71 7.06
N PHE A 178 -7.00 -14.01 7.69
CA PHE A 178 -6.74 -13.58 9.06
C PHE A 178 -5.55 -12.63 9.16
N ASN A 179 -4.50 -12.92 8.40
CA ASN A 179 -3.19 -12.34 8.61
C ASN A 179 -2.73 -11.56 7.40
N ALA A 180 -2.16 -10.38 7.62
CA ALA A 180 -1.35 -9.68 6.64
C ALA A 180 -0.02 -9.23 7.22
N THR A 181 1.00 -9.19 6.37
CA THR A 181 2.32 -8.64 6.70
C THR A 181 2.69 -7.56 5.70
N VAL A 182 2.96 -6.35 6.21
CA VAL A 182 3.45 -5.23 5.42
C VAL A 182 4.97 -5.33 5.28
N TRP A 183 5.44 -5.41 4.03
CA TRP A 183 6.85 -5.65 3.71
C TRP A 183 7.58 -4.37 3.28
N ASP A 184 7.23 -3.86 2.12
CA ASP A 184 7.87 -2.71 1.50
C ASP A 184 6.99 -1.49 1.76
N VAL A 185 7.58 -0.43 2.31
CA VAL A 185 6.92 0.87 2.47
C VAL A 185 7.99 1.90 2.17
N LEU A 186 7.75 2.73 1.17
CA LEU A 186 8.71 3.73 0.71
C LEU A 186 7.99 4.93 0.11
N VAL A 187 8.59 6.11 0.31
CA VAL A 187 8.14 7.39 -0.23
C VAL A 187 9.36 8.09 -0.81
N ASP A 188 9.21 8.66 -2.00
CA ASP A 188 10.24 9.44 -2.69
C ASP A 188 10.79 10.51 -1.72
N PRO A 189 12.12 10.64 -1.56
CA PRO A 189 12.71 11.61 -0.63
C PRO A 189 12.22 13.05 -0.81
N GLY A 190 11.91 13.48 -2.04
CA GLY A 190 11.35 14.81 -2.31
C GLY A 190 9.92 15.02 -1.78
N TYR A 191 9.26 13.92 -1.41
CA TYR A 191 7.88 13.88 -0.91
C TYR A 191 7.79 13.47 0.57
N GLN A 192 8.93 13.21 1.22
CA GLN A 192 8.98 12.91 2.65
C GLN A 192 8.72 14.16 3.51
N GLY A 193 8.38 13.97 4.78
CA GLY A 193 8.05 15.06 5.71
C GLY A 193 6.67 15.72 5.50
N GLN A 194 5.93 15.32 4.47
CA GLN A 194 4.60 15.88 4.13
C GLN A 194 3.43 15.03 4.65
N GLY A 195 3.68 14.03 5.51
CA GLY A 195 2.64 13.12 6.03
C GLY A 195 2.18 12.03 5.06
N LEU A 196 2.76 11.94 3.86
CA LEU A 196 2.36 10.97 2.84
C LEU A 196 2.59 9.51 3.23
N GLY A 197 3.68 9.21 3.95
CA GLY A 197 3.94 7.87 4.47
C GLY A 197 2.87 7.43 5.48
N LYS A 198 2.43 8.34 6.35
CA LYS A 198 1.32 8.11 7.28
C LYS A 198 0.02 7.85 6.53
N ALA A 199 -0.34 8.72 5.59
CA ALA A 199 -1.55 8.56 4.79
C ALA A 199 -1.56 7.23 4.01
N LEU A 200 -0.43 6.86 3.41
CA LEU A 200 -0.28 5.60 2.68
C LEU A 200 -0.55 4.37 3.57
N ILE A 201 0.03 4.33 4.77
CA ILE A 201 -0.17 3.22 5.72
C ILE A 201 -1.59 3.20 6.27
N GLU A 202 -2.15 4.34 6.66
CA GLU A 202 -3.53 4.41 7.17
C GLU A 202 -4.54 3.89 6.13
N LYS A 203 -4.33 4.22 4.86
CA LYS A 203 -5.20 3.74 3.77
C LYS A 203 -4.97 2.26 3.47
N LEU A 204 -3.73 1.78 3.51
CA LEU A 204 -3.43 0.34 3.41
C LEU A 204 -4.13 -0.45 4.53
N ILE A 205 -4.03 0.00 5.79
CA ILE A 205 -4.70 -0.64 6.94
C ILE A 205 -6.21 -0.66 6.73
N ARG A 206 -6.82 0.46 6.32
CA ARG A 206 -8.26 0.51 6.03
C ARG A 206 -8.66 -0.47 4.94
N ALA A 207 -7.86 -0.60 3.88
CA ALA A 207 -8.14 -1.55 2.80
C ALA A 207 -8.02 -3.01 3.26
N LEU A 208 -7.09 -3.33 4.17
CA LEU A 208 -6.97 -4.66 4.78
C LEU A 208 -8.17 -4.96 5.71
N LEU A 209 -8.55 -4.01 6.56
CA LEU A 209 -9.69 -4.16 7.48
C LEU A 209 -11.03 -4.30 6.74
N GLN A 210 -11.21 -3.60 5.62
CA GLN A 210 -12.39 -3.75 4.75
C GLN A 210 -12.48 -5.13 4.09
N ARG A 211 -11.37 -5.86 4.03
CA ARG A 211 -11.27 -7.25 3.56
C ARG A 211 -11.24 -8.25 4.73
N ASP A 212 -11.72 -7.82 5.90
CA ASP A 212 -11.82 -8.59 7.14
C ASP A 212 -10.48 -9.13 7.69
N ILE A 213 -9.34 -8.53 7.30
CA ILE A 213 -8.03 -8.90 7.85
C ILE A 213 -7.79 -8.12 9.14
N GLY A 214 -7.99 -8.80 10.27
CA GLY A 214 -7.81 -8.23 11.61
C GLY A 214 -6.36 -8.21 12.12
N ASN A 215 -5.51 -9.15 11.71
CA ASN A 215 -4.13 -9.24 12.20
C ASN A 215 -3.14 -8.67 11.16
N ILE A 216 -2.65 -7.46 11.41
CA ILE A 216 -1.74 -6.75 10.50
C ILE A 216 -0.38 -6.58 11.18
N THR A 217 0.66 -7.15 10.58
CA THR A 217 2.03 -7.19 11.12
C THR A 217 3.01 -6.48 10.20
N LEU A 218 4.15 -6.06 10.74
CA LEU A 218 5.26 -5.51 9.97
C LEU A 218 6.60 -5.71 10.69
N PHE A 219 7.68 -5.54 9.93
CA PHE A 219 9.04 -5.46 10.47
C PHE A 219 9.59 -4.05 10.27
N ALA A 220 9.88 -3.39 11.39
CA ALA A 220 10.36 -2.01 11.46
C ALA A 220 11.84 -1.94 11.82
N ASP A 221 12.57 -1.06 11.14
CA ASP A 221 13.90 -0.64 11.59
C ASP A 221 13.77 0.20 12.86
N SER A 222 14.81 0.17 13.70
CA SER A 222 14.85 0.90 14.97
C SER A 222 14.47 2.39 14.82
N GLN A 223 14.87 3.01 13.71
CA GLN A 223 14.64 4.43 13.42
C GLN A 223 13.16 4.78 13.13
N VAL A 224 12.35 3.80 12.74
CA VAL A 224 10.95 4.02 12.32
C VAL A 224 9.93 3.35 13.23
N VAL A 225 10.39 2.72 14.33
CA VAL A 225 9.50 2.12 15.34
C VAL A 225 8.51 3.17 15.87
N GLU A 226 8.99 4.37 16.20
CA GLU A 226 8.12 5.43 16.73
C GLU A 226 7.11 5.93 15.68
N PHE A 227 7.48 5.95 14.40
CA PHE A 227 6.55 6.26 13.33
C PHE A 227 5.38 5.26 13.30
N TYR A 228 5.66 3.97 13.35
CA TYR A 228 4.60 2.94 13.35
C TYR A 228 3.83 2.88 14.66
N ARG A 229 4.47 3.14 15.81
CA ARG A 229 3.79 3.26 17.10
C ARG A 229 2.72 4.35 17.10
N ASN A 230 3.04 5.50 16.50
CA ASN A 230 2.07 6.59 16.33
C ASN A 230 0.90 6.25 15.38
N LEU A 231 0.98 5.16 14.64
CA LEU A 231 -0.10 4.60 13.81
C LEU A 231 -0.87 3.47 14.51
N GLY A 232 -0.52 3.13 15.76
CA GLY A 232 -1.17 2.09 16.55
C GLY A 232 -0.49 0.72 16.49
N PHE A 233 0.68 0.59 15.86
CA PHE A 233 1.44 -0.66 15.93
C PHE A 233 2.14 -0.80 17.28
N GLU A 234 2.15 -2.01 17.82
CA GLU A 234 2.87 -2.36 19.04
C GLU A 234 4.03 -3.30 18.72
N ALA A 235 5.18 -3.05 19.36
CA ALA A 235 6.34 -3.93 19.25
C ALA A 235 6.30 -4.97 20.37
N ASP A 236 6.51 -6.22 20.01
CA ASP A 236 6.54 -7.37 20.92
C ASP A 236 5.31 -7.49 21.87
N PRO A 237 4.07 -7.42 21.35
CA PRO A 237 2.87 -7.56 22.18
C PRO A 237 2.91 -8.90 22.92
N GLU A 238 2.62 -8.88 24.22
CA GLU A 238 2.64 -10.06 25.09
C GLU A 238 3.98 -10.84 25.08
N GLY A 239 5.07 -10.19 24.67
CA GLY A 239 6.39 -10.81 24.56
C GLY A 239 6.61 -11.66 23.31
N ILE A 240 5.68 -11.66 22.35
CA ILE A 240 5.84 -12.32 21.04
C ILE A 240 7.04 -11.73 20.31
N LYS A 241 7.89 -12.58 19.72
CA LYS A 241 9.10 -12.15 19.00
C LYS A 241 9.03 -12.50 17.51
N GLY A 242 9.35 -11.52 16.66
CA GLY A 242 9.68 -11.78 15.27
C GLY A 242 11.04 -12.49 15.17
N MET A 243 11.10 -13.59 14.44
CA MET A 243 12.32 -14.39 14.26
C MET A 243 12.65 -14.55 12.78
N PHE A 244 13.95 -14.51 12.46
CA PHE A 244 14.46 -14.75 11.12
C PHE A 244 15.25 -16.05 11.10
N TRP A 245 15.04 -16.85 10.06
CA TRP A 245 15.78 -18.10 9.88
C TRP A 245 17.05 -17.86 9.05
N TYR A 246 18.16 -18.38 9.55
CA TYR A 246 19.44 -18.40 8.85
C TYR A 246 19.88 -19.86 8.72
N PRO A 247 20.06 -20.39 7.49
CA PRO A 247 20.62 -21.72 7.33
C PRO A 247 22.04 -21.75 7.91
N ASN A 248 22.36 -22.78 8.69
CA ASN A 248 23.73 -23.05 9.09
C ASN A 248 24.56 -23.33 7.82
N HIS A 249 25.70 -22.63 7.69
CA HIS A 249 26.65 -22.77 6.59
C HIS A 249 27.16 -24.21 6.42
#